data_AF-A0A7Y2YKU5-F1
#
_entry.id   AF-A0A7Y2YKU5-F1
#
_cell.length_a   1.000
_cell.length_b   1.000
_cell.length_c   1.000
_cell.angle_alpha   90.00
_cell.angle_beta   90.00
_cell.angle_gamma   90.00
#
_symmetry.space_group_name_H-M   'P 1'
#
loop_
_entity.id
_entity.type
_entity.pdbx_description
1 polymer ?
#
loop_
_entity_poly.entity_id
_entity_poly.type
_entity_poly.pdbx_seq_one_letter_code
_entity_poly.pdbx_strand_id
1 'polypeptide(L)'
;SGWNAPDVAPWLDASLEKASQAAFGQGVMYMGEGGTIPFMAMLGDFFPEAQFMITGVLGPNSNAHGPNEFLHLEFARKLNACVAQVIEDHYHRASG
;
A
#
# COMPACT_ATOMS: atom_id res chain seq x y z
N SER A 1 16.95 11.42 7.94
CA SER A 1 16.62 9.99 8.09
C SER A 1 15.29 9.75 7.41
N GLY A 2 15.10 8.59 6.80
CA GLY A 2 13.91 8.23 6.06
C GLY A 2 14.00 6.77 5.61
N TRP A 3 13.00 6.30 4.90
CA TRP A 3 12.99 4.96 4.30
C TRP A 3 12.60 5.09 2.83
N ASN A 4 13.29 4.36 1.97
CA ASN A 4 12.94 4.24 0.56
C ASN A 4 12.53 2.80 0.28
N ALA A 5 11.50 2.61 -0.53
CA ALA A 5 11.10 1.28 -0.93
C ALA A 5 12.21 0.62 -1.76
N PRO A 6 12.42 -0.70 -1.62
CA PRO A 6 13.23 -1.46 -2.58
C PRO A 6 12.54 -1.47 -3.95
N ASP A 7 13.25 -1.94 -4.97
CA ASP A 7 12.64 -2.21 -6.28
C ASP A 7 11.44 -3.14 -6.12
N VAL A 8 10.33 -2.76 -6.75
CA VAL A 8 9.08 -3.52 -6.68
C VAL A 8 9.23 -4.79 -7.51
N ALA A 9 9.01 -5.94 -6.87
CA ALA A 9 9.04 -7.22 -7.54
C ALA A 9 7.93 -7.31 -8.61
N PRO A 10 8.19 -7.89 -9.79
CA PRO A 10 7.20 -7.91 -10.88
C PRO A 10 5.84 -8.51 -10.51
N TRP A 11 5.81 -9.50 -9.61
CA TRP A 11 4.55 -10.10 -9.15
C TRP A 11 3.71 -9.12 -8.31
N LEU A 12 4.36 -8.27 -7.51
CA LEU A 12 3.69 -7.31 -6.64
C LEU A 12 3.14 -6.17 -7.49
N ASP A 13 3.93 -5.65 -8.43
CA ASP A 13 3.48 -4.62 -9.38
C ASP A 13 2.25 -5.10 -10.18
N ALA A 14 2.31 -6.31 -10.73
CA ALA A 14 1.17 -6.91 -11.46
C ALA A 14 -0.07 -7.08 -10.56
N SER A 15 0.10 -7.49 -9.30
CA SER A 15 -1.01 -7.65 -8.36
C SER A 15 -1.63 -6.30 -7.96
N LEU A 16 -0.79 -5.29 -7.69
CA LEU A 16 -1.23 -3.93 -7.37
C LEU A 16 -2.01 -3.30 -8.53
N GLU A 17 -1.52 -3.46 -9.76
CA GLU A 17 -2.20 -2.97 -10.97
C GLU A 17 -3.55 -3.66 -11.16
N LYS A 18 -3.56 -5.01 -11.10
CA LYS A 18 -4.79 -5.81 -11.19
C LYS A 18 -5.81 -5.41 -10.13
N ALA A 19 -5.38 -5.19 -8.88
CA ALA A 19 -6.22 -4.80 -7.76
C ALA A 19 -6.79 -3.39 -7.93
N SER A 20 -5.94 -2.41 -8.29
CA SER A 20 -6.36 -1.03 -8.51
C SER A 20 -7.36 -0.93 -9.67
N GLN A 21 -7.07 -1.61 -10.78
CA GLN A 21 -7.97 -1.64 -11.94
C GLN A 21 -9.33 -2.26 -11.59
N ALA A 22 -9.37 -3.32 -10.78
CA ALA A 22 -10.61 -3.96 -10.36
C ALA A 22 -11.45 -3.08 -9.39
N ALA A 23 -10.81 -2.43 -8.42
CA ALA A 23 -11.50 -1.68 -7.38
C ALA A 23 -11.84 -0.22 -7.77
N PHE A 24 -10.98 0.40 -8.59
CA PHE A 24 -11.05 1.82 -8.93
C PHE A 24 -11.16 2.09 -10.44
N GLY A 25 -10.96 1.09 -11.29
CA GLY A 25 -10.99 1.27 -12.75
C GLY A 25 -9.80 2.07 -13.30
N GLN A 26 -8.75 2.24 -12.50
CA GLN A 26 -7.54 3.02 -12.81
C GLN A 26 -6.30 2.24 -12.34
N GLY A 27 -5.16 2.46 -13.01
CA GLY A 27 -3.89 1.85 -12.63
C GLY A 27 -3.37 2.33 -11.27
N VAL A 28 -2.44 1.56 -10.70
CA VAL A 28 -1.83 1.89 -9.40
C VAL A 28 -0.98 3.17 -9.49
N MET A 29 -1.00 3.96 -8.42
CA MET A 29 -0.14 5.13 -8.27
C MET A 29 0.90 4.92 -7.17
N TYR A 30 2.15 5.28 -7.47
CA TYR A 30 3.26 5.30 -6.53
C TYR A 30 3.57 6.74 -6.10
N MET A 31 3.63 6.98 -4.80
CA MET A 31 3.91 8.30 -4.24
C MET A 31 4.81 8.21 -3.02
N GLY A 32 5.57 9.27 -2.77
CA GLY A 32 6.24 9.47 -1.47
C GLY A 32 5.24 9.98 -0.43
N GLU A 33 5.52 9.67 0.84
CA GLU A 33 4.78 10.19 1.98
C GLU A 33 5.65 11.17 2.76
N GLY A 34 5.12 12.34 3.10
CA GLY A 34 5.85 13.39 3.82
C GLY A 34 5.97 13.11 5.32
N GLY A 35 5.05 12.31 5.88
CA GLY A 35 5.12 11.82 7.25
C GLY A 35 6.25 10.82 7.50
N THR A 36 6.52 10.53 8.77
CA THR A 36 7.51 9.51 9.16
C THR A 36 6.83 8.31 9.80
N ILE A 37 7.16 7.11 9.32
CA ILE A 37 6.79 5.83 9.94
C ILE A 37 8.11 5.14 10.35
N PRO A 38 8.64 5.38 11.56
CA PRO A 38 9.98 4.92 11.96
C PRO A 38 10.17 3.40 11.85
N PHE A 39 9.08 2.66 12.02
CA PHE A 39 9.09 1.20 11.94
C PHE A 39 9.51 0.68 10.55
N MET A 40 9.25 1.45 9.47
CA MET A 40 9.60 1.02 8.10
C MET A 40 11.11 0.97 7.88
N ALA A 41 11.86 1.94 8.45
CA ALA A 41 13.31 1.92 8.41
C ALA A 41 13.86 0.65 9.07
N MET A 42 13.35 0.32 10.26
CA MET A 42 13.75 -0.90 10.96
C MET A 42 13.40 -2.16 10.17
N LEU A 43 12.19 -2.26 9.60
CA LEU A 43 11.82 -3.42 8.78
C LEU A 43 12.74 -3.57 7.55
N GLY A 44 13.10 -2.46 6.89
CA GLY A 44 14.05 -2.48 5.77
C GLY A 44 15.42 -3.01 6.16
N ASP A 45 15.92 -2.63 7.34
CA ASP A 45 17.21 -3.10 7.85
C ASP A 45 17.17 -4.58 8.27
N PHE A 46 16.09 -5.02 8.92
CA PHE A 46 15.95 -6.39 9.42
C PHE A 46 15.56 -7.40 8.33
N PHE A 47 14.79 -6.98 7.33
CA PHE A 47 14.27 -7.84 6.26
C PHE A 47 14.54 -7.21 4.88
N PRO A 48 15.81 -7.20 4.43
CA PRO A 48 16.21 -6.47 3.22
C PRO A 48 15.59 -7.03 1.93
N GLU A 49 15.14 -8.29 1.93
CA GLU A 49 14.48 -8.93 0.80
C GLU A 49 12.94 -8.79 0.82
N ALA A 50 12.38 -8.19 1.89
CA ALA A 50 10.95 -8.01 1.99
C ALA A 50 10.44 -7.03 0.92
N GLN A 51 9.25 -7.35 0.40
CA GLN A 51 8.50 -6.47 -0.47
C GLN A 51 7.44 -5.74 0.37
N PHE A 52 7.11 -4.51 0.01
CA PHE A 52 6.28 -3.63 0.83
C PHE A 52 5.12 -3.06 0.02
N MET A 53 3.91 -3.19 0.57
CA MET A 53 2.73 -2.42 0.17
C MET A 53 2.40 -1.46 1.31
N ILE A 54 3.02 -0.28 1.30
CA ILE A 54 2.65 0.79 2.24
C ILE A 54 1.54 1.60 1.60
N THR A 55 0.39 1.64 2.25
CA THR A 55 -0.80 2.34 1.73
C THR A 55 -1.64 2.87 2.88
N GLY A 56 -2.66 3.66 2.57
CA GLY A 56 -3.52 4.27 3.59
C GLY A 56 -4.68 5.05 3.00
N VAL A 57 -5.41 5.71 3.88
CA VAL A 57 -6.69 6.38 3.60
C VAL A 57 -6.64 7.89 3.83
N LEU A 58 -5.44 8.44 4.03
CA LEU A 58 -5.22 9.85 4.40
C LEU A 58 -5.25 10.78 3.18
N GLY A 59 -6.37 10.73 2.46
CA GLY A 59 -6.62 11.58 1.28
C GLY A 59 -6.96 13.03 1.64
N PRO A 60 -7.28 13.87 0.64
CA PRO A 60 -7.64 15.27 0.86
C PRO A 60 -8.71 15.46 1.93
N ASN A 61 -8.44 16.35 2.89
CA ASN A 61 -9.31 16.70 4.03
C ASN A 61 -9.53 15.59 5.08
N SER A 62 -8.88 14.42 4.98
CA SER A 62 -9.03 13.38 6.03
C SER A 62 -8.54 13.86 7.40
N ASN A 63 -7.65 14.86 7.43
CA ASN A 63 -7.22 15.62 8.60
C ASN A 63 -6.68 14.77 9.76
N ALA A 64 -5.85 13.76 9.47
CA ALA A 64 -5.14 13.03 10.52
C ALA A 64 -4.42 14.01 11.47
N HIS A 65 -4.64 13.84 12.78
CA HIS A 65 -4.11 14.74 13.83
C HIS A 65 -4.67 16.17 13.83
N GLY A 66 -5.75 16.43 13.10
CA GLY A 66 -6.44 17.72 13.03
C GLY A 66 -7.91 17.64 13.45
N PRO A 67 -8.60 18.79 13.57
CA PRO A 67 -10.05 18.79 13.75
C PRO A 67 -10.77 18.24 12.53
N ASN A 68 -11.94 17.64 12.75
CA ASN A 68 -12.76 17.01 11.71
C ASN A 68 -12.05 15.86 10.98
N GLU A 69 -11.18 15.13 11.69
CA GLU A 69 -10.59 13.88 11.19
C GLU A 69 -11.70 12.89 10.81
N PHE A 70 -11.59 12.28 9.62
CA PHE A 70 -12.58 11.32 9.16
C PHE A 70 -11.99 10.22 8.26
N LEU A 71 -12.76 9.14 8.13
CA LEU A 71 -12.48 8.03 7.22
C LEU A 71 -13.44 8.05 6.04
N HIS A 72 -12.92 8.10 4.81
CA HIS A 72 -13.75 7.95 3.62
C HIS A 72 -14.13 6.48 3.40
N LEU A 73 -15.33 6.08 3.83
CA LEU A 73 -15.74 4.66 3.88
C LEU A 73 -15.69 3.94 2.54
N GLU A 74 -16.12 4.57 1.45
CA GLU A 74 -16.08 3.93 0.13
C GLU A 74 -14.65 3.61 -0.32
N PHE A 75 -13.73 4.58 -0.15
CA PHE A 75 -12.32 4.42 -0.45
C PHE A 75 -11.69 3.34 0.43
N ALA A 76 -11.95 3.36 1.74
CA ALA A 76 -11.43 2.35 2.67
C ALA A 76 -11.89 0.93 2.29
N ARG A 77 -13.15 0.75 1.89
CA ARG A 77 -13.67 -0.54 1.43
C ARG A 77 -12.96 -1.01 0.16
N LYS A 78 -12.78 -0.14 -0.82
CA LYS A 78 -12.07 -0.46 -2.07
C LYS A 78 -10.59 -0.78 -1.81
N LEU A 79 -9.93 0.01 -0.97
CA LEU A 79 -8.54 -0.24 -0.57
C LEU A 79 -8.37 -1.59 0.12
N ASN A 80 -9.30 -1.95 1.01
CA ASN A 80 -9.28 -3.26 1.67
C ASN A 80 -9.44 -4.42 0.67
N ALA A 81 -10.27 -4.25 -0.38
CA ALA A 81 -10.37 -5.23 -1.45
C ALA A 81 -9.04 -5.40 -2.18
N CYS A 82 -8.31 -4.30 -2.44
CA CYS A 82 -6.97 -4.37 -3.03
C CYS A 82 -5.98 -5.14 -2.15
N VAL A 83 -5.96 -4.87 -0.84
CA VAL A 83 -5.10 -5.58 0.11
C VAL A 83 -5.42 -7.08 0.12
N ALA A 84 -6.70 -7.44 0.16
CA ALA A 84 -7.12 -8.85 0.13
C ALA A 84 -6.64 -9.55 -1.16
N GLN A 85 -6.76 -8.88 -2.30
CA GLN A 85 -6.30 -9.42 -3.58
C GLN A 85 -4.78 -9.59 -3.64
N VAL A 86 -4.00 -8.66 -3.09
CA VAL A 86 -2.53 -8.81 -3.01
C VAL A 86 -2.13 -9.98 -2.12
N ILE A 87 -2.85 -10.22 -1.01
CA ILE A 87 -2.63 -11.38 -0.15
C ILE A 87 -2.94 -12.69 -0.88
N GLU A 88 -4.04 -12.74 -1.63
CA GLU A 88 -4.44 -13.89 -2.45
C GLU A 88 -3.40 -14.18 -3.54
N ASP A 89 -3.02 -13.18 -4.34
CA ASP A 89 -2.03 -13.31 -5.40
C ASP A 89 -0.65 -13.72 -4.80
N HIS A 90 -0.28 -13.18 -3.63
CA HIS A 90 0.92 -13.60 -2.91
C HIS A 90 0.86 -15.07 -2.47
N TYR A 91 -0.27 -15.55 -1.98
CA TYR A 91 -0.44 -16.96 -1.61
C TYR A 91 -0.29 -17.88 -2.84
N HIS A 92 -0.91 -17.50 -3.96
CA HIS A 92 -0.84 -18.28 -5.19
C HIS A 92 0.55 -18.25 -5.85
N ARG A 93 1.33 -17.17 -5.69
CA ARG A 93 2.71 -17.11 -6.22
C ARG A 93 3.62 -18.18 -5.63
N ALA A 94 3.41 -18.56 -4.36
CA ALA A 94 4.24 -19.53 -3.66
C ALA A 94 3.84 -20.98 -3.96
N SER A 95 2.68 -21.16 -4.63
CA SER A 95 2.07 -22.45 -4.89
C SER A 95 2.27 -22.94 -6.34
N GLY A 96 2.97 -22.17 -7.18
CA GLY A 96 3.32 -22.48 -8.56
C GLY A 96 4.83 -22.49 -8.77
#